data_AF-A0A1I7SLT7-F1
#
_entry.id   AF-A0A1I7SLT7-F1
#
_cell.length_a   1.000
_cell.length_b   1.000
_cell.length_c   1.000
_cell.angle_alpha   90.00
_cell.angle_beta   90.00
_cell.angle_gamma   90.00
#
_symmetry.space_group_name_H-M   'P 1'
#
loop_
_entity.id
_entity.type
_entity.pdbx_description
1 polymer ?
#
loop_
_entity_poly.entity_id
_entity_poly.type
_entity_poly.pdbx_seq_one_letter_code
_entity_poly.pdbx_strand_id
1 'polypeptide(L)'
;MDVNISSIPVPEQDDTMLMAHPYIRLFFLAAYITVFITCVCGNLVILVVIITDKSMRTTTNFFLANLAVADLLVGIFCVFQNAVHFVLFEHGAWPFGKGMCHSYIYILHMIPNASAGILVLLSIERFIAVIRPMLVHHLFTKGVLVLSAILVWLFSALMNLPYLIAVQYIELQNRVTGESYAICTRRFLKIQDIDVLKVVTTMNLLIWYVVPLMILLVIYITIGFVLMRTTEDDSVARSSQNKSVKSSNSGTSRKLPRLEAVDSRKKVIRLVVVIVLSFALLSLPRYLYLSWSVFRAKNAPRCLNCLAVLIQPLTFLSLFVNSGVNPILYAFLSQRFRSAIANMFLCSKAKRKTRLYLKQLRPPTQSTDPMATVEYSNVAYHVRNKEEYPMSQISSRSAQSRPLLIDQ
;
A
#
# COMPACT_ATOMS: atom_id res chain seq x y z
N MET A 1 39.75 8.57 11.96
CA MET A 1 39.53 10.00 12.22
C MET A 1 38.41 10.08 13.22
N ASP A 2 38.81 10.15 14.47
CA ASP A 2 37.93 10.24 15.63
C ASP A 2 37.07 11.48 15.50
N VAL A 3 35.76 11.29 15.65
CA VAL A 3 34.79 12.38 15.66
C VAL A 3 35.08 13.17 16.92
N ASN A 4 35.57 14.40 16.75
CA ASN A 4 35.75 15.31 17.87
C ASN A 4 34.36 15.58 18.48
N ILE A 5 34.08 14.94 19.62
CA ILE A 5 32.78 14.99 20.32
C ILE A 5 32.37 16.43 20.64
N SER A 6 33.34 17.35 20.75
CA SER A 6 33.13 18.79 20.95
C SER A 6 32.55 19.54 19.72
N SER A 7 32.51 18.91 18.55
CA SER A 7 31.93 19.50 17.32
C SER A 7 30.51 19.06 17.03
N ILE A 8 29.93 18.18 17.86
CA ILE A 8 28.51 17.86 17.80
C ILE A 8 27.77 19.04 18.45
N PRO A 9 26.94 19.79 17.71
CA PRO A 9 26.13 20.82 18.32
C PRO A 9 25.21 20.13 19.34
N VAL A 10 25.47 20.36 20.62
CA VAL A 10 24.51 20.06 21.67
C VAL A 10 23.27 20.90 21.32
N PRO A 11 22.07 20.31 21.20
CA PRO A 11 20.89 21.10 20.94
C PRO A 11 20.79 22.17 22.05
N GLU A 12 20.88 23.44 21.66
CA GLU A 12 20.62 24.54 22.58
C GLU A 12 19.18 24.41 23.10
N GLN A 13 18.99 24.83 24.34
CA GLN A 13 17.76 24.62 25.11
C GLN A 13 16.50 25.15 24.40
N ASP A 14 16.65 26.15 23.53
CA ASP A 14 15.57 26.76 22.72
C ASP A 14 15.07 25.88 21.55
N ASP A 15 15.96 25.17 20.83
CA ASP A 15 15.56 24.31 19.70
C ASP A 15 14.76 23.08 20.16
N THR A 16 14.95 22.70 21.43
CA THR A 16 14.27 21.57 22.07
C THR A 16 12.90 21.96 22.62
N MET A 17 12.66 23.24 22.94
CA MET A 17 11.38 23.70 23.49
C MET A 17 10.22 23.58 22.50
N LEU A 18 10.45 23.65 21.19
CA LEU A 18 9.38 23.67 20.20
C LEU A 18 8.69 22.30 20.04
N MET A 19 9.44 21.20 19.98
CA MET A 19 8.86 19.83 20.03
C MET A 19 8.45 19.41 21.43
N ALA A 20 8.98 20.06 22.48
CA ALA A 20 8.52 19.84 23.85
C ALA A 20 7.12 20.42 24.11
N HIS A 21 6.60 21.30 23.23
CA HIS A 21 5.26 21.83 23.37
C HIS A 21 4.20 20.70 23.26
N PRO A 22 3.34 20.49 24.27
CA PRO A 22 2.47 19.31 24.34
C PRO A 22 1.52 19.17 23.14
N TYR A 23 0.96 20.27 22.64
CA TYR A 23 0.08 20.25 21.46
C TYR A 23 0.80 19.85 20.17
N ILE A 24 2.05 20.29 19.96
CA ILE A 24 2.84 19.93 18.78
C ILE A 24 3.20 18.45 18.82
N ARG A 25 3.68 17.98 19.98
CA ARG A 25 3.99 16.57 20.19
C ARG A 25 2.76 15.68 20.02
N LEU A 26 1.62 16.08 20.57
CA LEU A 26 0.35 15.36 20.42
C LEU A 26 -0.11 15.31 18.96
N PHE A 27 0.03 16.41 18.22
CA PHE A 27 -0.28 16.44 16.78
C PHE A 27 0.55 15.43 16.00
N PHE A 28 1.88 15.45 16.15
CA PHE A 28 2.75 14.49 15.48
C PHE A 28 2.45 13.06 15.91
N LEU A 29 2.26 12.81 17.20
CA LEU A 29 1.94 11.48 17.71
C LEU A 29 0.65 10.94 17.09
N ALA A 30 -0.42 11.72 17.10
CA ALA A 30 -1.70 11.35 16.48
C ALA A 30 -1.55 11.09 14.98
N ALA A 31 -0.80 11.94 14.27
CA ALA A 31 -0.57 11.78 12.84
C ALA A 31 0.24 10.51 12.51
N TYR A 32 1.33 10.26 13.22
CA TYR A 32 2.14 9.04 13.04
C TYR A 32 1.36 7.78 13.38
N ILE A 33 0.52 7.79 14.44
CA ILE A 33 -0.36 6.66 14.78
C ILE A 33 -1.37 6.41 13.66
N THR A 34 -1.99 7.47 13.12
CA THR A 34 -2.97 7.36 12.02
C THR A 34 -2.32 6.76 10.79
N VAL A 35 -1.14 7.24 10.41
CA VAL A 35 -0.39 6.72 9.26
C VAL A 35 0.05 5.28 9.50
N PHE A 36 0.50 4.95 10.72
CA PHE A 36 0.87 3.58 11.07
C PHE A 36 -0.31 2.61 10.91
N ILE A 37 -1.48 2.95 11.46
CA ILE A 37 -2.69 2.13 11.36
C ILE A 37 -3.11 1.95 9.90
N THR A 38 -3.14 3.03 9.12
CA THR A 38 -3.54 2.98 7.71
C THR A 38 -2.55 2.17 6.86
N CYS A 39 -1.24 2.37 7.05
CA CYS A 39 -0.21 1.59 6.37
C CYS A 39 -0.29 0.09 6.73
N VAL A 40 -0.39 -0.25 8.01
CA VAL A 40 -0.34 -1.65 8.44
C VAL A 40 -1.67 -2.36 8.16
N CYS A 41 -2.77 -1.87 8.71
CA CYS A 41 -4.06 -2.53 8.59
C CYS A 41 -4.57 -2.48 7.14
N GLY A 42 -4.45 -1.33 6.48
CA GLY A 42 -4.93 -1.16 5.11
C GLY A 42 -4.21 -2.08 4.12
N ASN A 43 -2.87 -2.09 4.14
CA ASN A 43 -2.11 -2.93 3.22
C ASN A 43 -2.21 -4.43 3.57
N LEU A 44 -2.35 -4.79 4.84
CA LEU A 44 -2.64 -6.18 5.23
C LEU A 44 -3.98 -6.66 4.66
N VAL A 45 -5.02 -5.83 4.69
CA VAL A 45 -6.33 -6.16 4.08
C VAL A 45 -6.18 -6.39 2.57
N ILE A 46 -5.41 -5.56 1.86
CA ILE A 46 -5.12 -5.76 0.43
C ILE A 46 -4.49 -7.13 0.17
N LEU A 47 -3.45 -7.47 0.93
CA LEU A 47 -2.76 -8.75 0.79
C LEU A 47 -3.71 -9.92 1.04
N VAL A 48 -4.48 -9.88 2.13
CA VAL A 48 -5.43 -10.94 2.48
C VAL A 48 -6.48 -11.11 1.38
N VAL A 49 -7.05 -10.03 0.86
CA VAL A 49 -8.06 -10.08 -0.21
C VAL A 49 -7.48 -10.74 -1.47
N ILE A 50 -6.29 -10.34 -1.91
CA ILE A 50 -5.66 -10.87 -3.13
C ILE A 50 -5.26 -12.35 -2.97
N ILE A 51 -4.78 -12.74 -1.79
CA ILE A 51 -4.37 -14.13 -1.52
C ILE A 51 -5.59 -15.05 -1.46
N THR A 52 -6.65 -14.62 -0.77
CA THR A 52 -7.83 -15.45 -0.48
C THR A 52 -8.79 -15.55 -1.67
N ASP A 53 -8.96 -14.48 -2.45
CA ASP A 53 -9.83 -14.48 -3.62
C ASP A 53 -9.04 -14.85 -4.89
N LYS A 54 -9.25 -16.06 -5.40
CA LYS A 54 -8.63 -16.53 -6.65
C LYS A 54 -9.01 -15.67 -7.86
N SER A 55 -10.19 -15.07 -7.88
CA SER A 55 -10.63 -14.19 -8.97
C SER A 55 -9.83 -12.88 -9.04
N MET A 56 -9.17 -12.52 -7.93
CA MET A 56 -8.33 -11.33 -7.82
C MET A 56 -6.88 -11.61 -8.22
N ARG A 57 -6.52 -12.77 -8.78
CA ARG A 57 -5.13 -13.07 -9.16
C ARG A 57 -4.84 -12.62 -10.60
N THR A 58 -4.65 -11.31 -10.78
CA THR A 58 -4.37 -10.67 -12.08
C THR A 58 -2.97 -10.03 -12.09
N THR A 59 -2.47 -9.66 -13.29
CA THR A 59 -1.20 -8.93 -13.49
C THR A 59 -1.12 -7.67 -12.63
N THR A 60 -2.18 -6.86 -12.63
CA THR A 60 -2.25 -5.67 -11.79
C THR A 60 -2.22 -6.02 -10.31
N ASN A 61 -3.04 -7.00 -9.89
CA ASN A 61 -3.14 -7.32 -8.48
C ASN A 61 -1.84 -7.94 -7.95
N PHE A 62 -0.99 -8.53 -8.81
CA PHE A 62 0.37 -8.88 -8.45
C PHE A 62 1.21 -7.63 -8.07
N PHE A 63 1.18 -6.56 -8.87
CA PHE A 63 1.88 -5.32 -8.52
C PHE A 63 1.25 -4.63 -7.29
N LEU A 64 -0.09 -4.65 -7.16
CA LEU A 64 -0.76 -4.13 -5.97
C LEU A 64 -0.37 -4.89 -4.70
N ALA A 65 -0.20 -6.21 -4.79
CA ALA A 65 0.29 -7.01 -3.67
C ALA A 65 1.75 -6.65 -3.33
N ASN A 66 2.63 -6.51 -4.32
CA ASN A 66 4.01 -6.06 -4.09
C ASN A 66 4.07 -4.66 -3.46
N LEU A 67 3.22 -3.75 -3.93
CA LEU A 67 3.10 -2.40 -3.37
C LEU A 67 2.62 -2.47 -1.91
N ALA A 68 1.62 -3.29 -1.61
CA ALA A 68 1.13 -3.51 -0.25
C ALA A 68 2.20 -4.12 0.68
N VAL A 69 3.07 -5.00 0.18
CA VAL A 69 4.24 -5.48 0.94
C VAL A 69 5.20 -4.33 1.24
N ALA A 70 5.58 -3.53 0.24
CA ALA A 70 6.48 -2.39 0.45
C ALA A 70 5.89 -1.38 1.46
N ASP A 71 4.62 -1.00 1.28
CA ASP A 71 3.95 -0.03 2.15
C ASP A 71 3.72 -0.57 3.59
N LEU A 72 3.52 -1.88 3.75
CA LEU A 72 3.50 -2.53 5.07
C LEU A 72 4.87 -2.41 5.75
N LEU A 73 5.96 -2.64 5.01
CA LEU A 73 7.32 -2.48 5.53
C LEU A 73 7.63 -1.00 5.85
N VAL A 74 7.10 -0.04 5.07
CA VAL A 74 7.14 1.39 5.43
C VAL A 74 6.46 1.62 6.77
N GLY A 75 5.27 1.06 7.00
CA GLY A 75 4.57 1.16 8.29
C GLY A 75 5.39 0.59 9.46
N ILE A 76 5.87 -0.64 9.33
CA ILE A 76 6.57 -1.38 10.39
C ILE A 76 7.94 -0.80 10.70
N PHE A 77 8.75 -0.49 9.69
CA PHE A 77 10.13 -0.09 9.90
C PHE A 77 10.32 1.43 9.82
N CYS A 78 9.62 2.12 8.93
CA CYS A 78 9.85 3.56 8.76
C CYS A 78 8.97 4.37 9.72
N VAL A 79 7.66 4.19 9.68
CA VAL A 79 6.71 5.01 10.48
C VAL A 79 6.90 4.77 11.96
N PHE A 80 6.92 3.50 12.39
CA PHE A 80 7.11 3.16 13.80
C PHE A 80 8.44 3.69 14.36
N GLN A 81 9.56 3.45 13.69
CA GLN A 81 10.87 3.90 14.18
C GLN A 81 10.96 5.43 14.20
N ASN A 82 10.41 6.14 13.20
CA ASN A 82 10.36 7.61 13.23
C ASN A 82 9.46 8.17 14.33
N ALA A 83 8.31 7.57 14.57
CA ALA A 83 7.43 7.97 15.66
C ALA A 83 8.15 7.83 17.02
N VAL A 84 8.87 6.72 17.20
CA VAL A 84 9.66 6.51 18.41
C VAL A 84 10.81 7.51 18.51
N HIS A 85 11.63 7.62 17.47
CA HIS A 85 12.84 8.43 17.47
C HIS A 85 12.58 9.94 17.54
N PHE A 86 11.62 10.47 16.77
CA PHE A 86 11.39 11.91 16.66
C PHE A 86 10.28 12.46 17.56
N VAL A 87 9.36 11.61 18.05
CA VAL A 87 8.16 12.08 18.77
C VAL A 87 8.09 11.55 20.21
N LEU A 88 8.42 10.28 20.43
CA LEU A 88 8.32 9.65 21.75
C LEU A 88 9.56 9.90 22.63
N PHE A 89 10.76 9.85 22.07
CA PHE A 89 11.99 10.04 22.84
C PHE A 89 12.46 11.50 22.82
N GLU A 90 12.84 12.00 23.99
CA GLU A 90 13.37 13.35 24.17
C GLU A 90 14.72 13.50 23.47
N HIS A 91 15.02 14.72 23.02
CA HIS A 91 16.24 15.07 22.26
C HIS A 91 16.51 14.23 21.01
N GLY A 92 15.51 13.51 20.49
CA GLY A 92 15.72 12.60 19.38
C GLY A 92 16.60 11.40 19.75
N ALA A 93 16.54 10.93 21.00
CA ALA A 93 17.32 9.78 21.41
C ALA A 93 16.95 8.53 20.57
N TRP A 94 17.93 7.66 20.35
CA TRP A 94 17.79 6.42 19.59
C TRP A 94 17.74 5.21 20.54
N PRO A 95 16.55 4.63 20.78
CA PRO A 95 16.39 3.56 21.77
C PRO A 95 16.64 2.15 21.22
N PHE A 96 16.74 1.98 19.90
CA PHE A 96 16.79 0.65 19.26
C PHE A 96 18.19 0.04 19.19
N GLY A 97 19.17 0.67 19.81
CA GLY A 97 20.57 0.21 19.85
C GLY A 97 21.33 0.35 18.53
N LYS A 98 22.62 0.01 18.58
CA LYS A 98 23.59 0.22 17.48
C LYS A 98 23.22 -0.50 16.18
N GLY A 99 22.72 -1.74 16.27
CA GLY A 99 22.38 -2.55 15.09
C GLY A 99 21.25 -1.94 14.26
N MET A 100 20.15 -1.55 14.90
CA MET A 100 19.03 -0.89 14.21
C MET A 100 19.39 0.51 13.72
N CYS A 101 20.28 1.23 14.41
CA CYS A 101 20.75 2.52 13.89
C CYS A 101 21.46 2.36 12.53
N HIS A 102 22.31 1.33 12.38
CA HIS A 102 23.04 1.13 11.13
C HIS A 102 22.11 0.80 9.95
N SER A 103 21.03 0.05 10.18
CA SER A 103 20.06 -0.24 9.11
C SER A 103 19.00 0.85 8.91
N TYR A 104 18.76 1.72 9.89
CA TYR A 104 17.66 2.68 9.91
C TYR A 104 17.63 3.59 8.67
N ILE A 105 18.68 4.37 8.43
CA ILE A 105 18.71 5.35 7.33
C ILE A 105 18.66 4.64 5.97
N TYR A 106 19.33 3.49 5.86
CA TYR A 106 19.27 2.64 4.66
C TYR A 106 17.83 2.21 4.35
N ILE A 107 17.14 1.64 5.34
CA ILE A 107 15.76 1.15 5.22
C ILE A 107 14.79 2.31 4.89
N LEU A 108 14.98 3.47 5.51
CA LEU A 108 14.17 4.68 5.27
C LEU A 108 14.17 5.16 3.83
N HIS A 109 15.23 4.86 3.08
CA HIS A 109 15.32 5.21 1.67
C HIS A 109 14.97 4.02 0.77
N MET A 110 15.48 2.83 1.10
CA MET A 110 15.31 1.63 0.29
C MET A 110 13.85 1.18 0.14
N ILE A 111 13.05 1.16 1.20
CA ILE A 111 11.67 0.67 1.10
C ILE A 111 10.76 1.66 0.33
N PRO A 112 10.72 2.98 0.65
CA PRO A 112 9.87 3.91 -0.09
C PRO A 112 10.23 3.99 -1.57
N ASN A 113 11.51 3.87 -1.92
CA ASN A 113 11.94 3.81 -3.32
C ASN A 113 11.47 2.54 -4.02
N ALA A 114 11.52 1.38 -3.36
CA ALA A 114 10.96 0.15 -3.92
C ALA A 114 9.45 0.34 -4.18
N SER A 115 8.71 0.94 -3.24
CA SER A 115 7.29 1.29 -3.42
C SER A 115 7.07 2.20 -4.65
N ALA A 116 7.89 3.24 -4.83
CA ALA A 116 7.86 4.11 -6.01
C ALA A 116 8.13 3.35 -7.33
N GLY A 117 9.11 2.43 -7.34
CA GLY A 117 9.39 1.59 -8.50
C GLY A 117 8.24 0.66 -8.87
N ILE A 118 7.60 0.04 -7.87
CA ILE A 118 6.41 -0.79 -8.11
C ILE A 118 5.25 0.05 -8.62
N LEU A 119 5.10 1.29 -8.15
CA LEU A 119 4.09 2.23 -8.66
C LEU A 119 4.31 2.57 -10.15
N VAL A 120 5.57 2.72 -10.58
CA VAL A 120 5.92 2.90 -12.00
C VAL A 120 5.56 1.65 -12.80
N LEU A 121 5.92 0.45 -12.34
CA LEU A 121 5.55 -0.80 -13.02
C LEU A 121 4.03 -0.96 -13.15
N LEU A 122 3.29 -0.64 -12.08
CA LEU A 122 1.82 -0.61 -12.09
C LEU A 122 1.29 0.36 -13.15
N SER A 123 1.92 1.53 -13.29
CA SER A 123 1.50 2.55 -14.26
C SER A 123 1.83 2.16 -15.70
N ILE A 124 2.97 1.51 -15.94
CA ILE A 124 3.34 0.95 -17.25
C ILE A 124 2.36 -0.18 -17.64
N GLU A 125 2.05 -1.09 -16.72
CA GLU A 125 1.04 -2.14 -16.96
C GLU A 125 -0.30 -1.53 -17.36
N ARG A 126 -0.74 -0.50 -16.63
CA ARG A 126 -1.99 0.21 -16.88
C ARG A 126 -1.99 0.91 -18.23
N PHE A 127 -0.89 1.58 -18.58
CA PHE A 127 -0.72 2.21 -19.88
C PHE A 127 -0.87 1.21 -21.03
N ILE A 128 -0.15 0.09 -20.96
CA ILE A 128 -0.21 -0.95 -22.00
C ILE A 128 -1.60 -1.60 -22.04
N ALA A 129 -2.24 -1.85 -20.89
CA ALA A 129 -3.60 -2.40 -20.85
C ALA A 129 -4.65 -1.48 -21.49
N VAL A 130 -4.45 -0.16 -21.41
CA VAL A 130 -5.34 0.84 -22.03
C VAL A 130 -5.12 0.90 -23.54
N ILE A 131 -3.87 0.98 -23.99
CA ILE A 131 -3.55 1.16 -25.42
C ILE A 131 -3.66 -0.16 -26.19
N ARG A 132 -3.16 -1.26 -25.64
CA ARG A 132 -3.12 -2.58 -26.28
C ARG A 132 -3.57 -3.68 -25.31
N PRO A 133 -4.88 -3.82 -25.06
CA PRO A 133 -5.42 -4.75 -24.07
C PRO A 133 -5.10 -6.24 -24.35
N MET A 134 -4.85 -6.62 -25.61
CA MET A 134 -4.45 -8.00 -25.94
C MET A 134 -2.95 -8.24 -25.73
N LEU A 135 -2.13 -7.19 -25.89
CA LEU A 135 -0.67 -7.28 -25.78
C LEU A 135 -0.22 -7.36 -24.31
N VAL A 136 -0.93 -6.70 -23.39
CA VAL A 136 -0.55 -6.69 -21.96
C VAL A 136 -0.44 -8.11 -21.38
N HIS A 137 -1.35 -9.01 -21.75
CA HIS A 137 -1.34 -10.39 -21.27
C HIS A 137 -0.18 -11.22 -21.83
N HIS A 138 0.31 -10.88 -23.03
CA HIS A 138 1.46 -11.55 -23.63
C HIS A 138 2.79 -11.00 -23.10
N LEU A 139 2.87 -9.68 -22.84
CA LEU A 139 4.07 -9.06 -22.27
C LEU A 139 4.26 -9.38 -20.79
N PHE A 140 3.21 -9.26 -19.98
CA PHE A 140 3.28 -9.49 -18.53
C PHE A 140 2.98 -10.95 -18.17
N THR A 141 3.81 -11.86 -18.68
CA THR A 141 3.82 -13.25 -18.23
C THR A 141 4.24 -13.34 -16.76
N LYS A 142 3.96 -14.48 -16.10
CA LYS A 142 4.33 -14.69 -14.69
C LYS A 142 5.82 -14.47 -14.42
N GLY A 143 6.69 -14.93 -15.33
CA GLY A 143 8.14 -14.75 -15.21
C GLY A 143 8.54 -13.27 -15.28
N VAL A 144 7.98 -12.52 -16.22
CA VAL A 144 8.24 -11.08 -16.38
C VAL A 144 7.76 -10.29 -15.16
N LEU A 145 6.58 -10.63 -14.62
CA LEU A 145 6.07 -10.00 -13.39
C LEU A 145 7.02 -10.19 -12.20
N VAL A 146 7.44 -11.44 -11.94
CA VAL A 146 8.33 -11.75 -10.82
C VAL A 146 9.71 -11.11 -11.03
N LEU A 147 10.28 -11.24 -12.24
CA LEU A 147 11.58 -10.66 -12.56
C LEU A 147 11.58 -9.13 -12.42
N SER A 148 10.58 -8.44 -12.96
CA SER A 148 10.48 -6.98 -12.86
C SER A 148 10.36 -6.50 -11.41
N ALA A 149 9.59 -7.19 -10.57
CA ALA A 149 9.52 -6.88 -9.14
C ALA A 149 10.89 -7.09 -8.46
N ILE A 150 11.55 -8.23 -8.68
CA ILE A 150 12.88 -8.50 -8.13
C ILE A 150 13.90 -7.43 -8.55
N LEU A 151 13.89 -7.04 -9.83
CA LEU A 151 14.78 -6.01 -10.34
C LEU A 151 14.55 -4.66 -9.64
N VAL A 152 13.29 -4.27 -9.38
CA VAL A 152 12.98 -3.05 -8.62
C VAL A 152 13.52 -3.13 -7.19
N TRP A 153 13.29 -4.26 -6.51
CA TRP A 153 13.78 -4.48 -5.14
C TRP A 153 15.30 -4.42 -5.06
N LEU A 154 15.99 -5.13 -5.96
CA LEU A 154 17.45 -5.14 -6.05
C LEU A 154 18.00 -3.76 -6.41
N PHE A 155 17.42 -3.09 -7.39
CA PHE A 155 17.85 -1.77 -7.81
C PHE A 155 17.69 -0.74 -6.68
N SER A 156 16.57 -0.79 -5.95
CA SER A 156 16.38 0.04 -4.76
C SER A 156 17.38 -0.27 -3.65
N ALA A 157 17.64 -1.56 -3.38
CA ALA A 157 18.62 -1.99 -2.38
C ALA A 157 20.03 -1.48 -2.73
N LEU A 158 20.49 -1.74 -3.96
CA LEU A 158 21.82 -1.38 -4.41
C LEU A 158 22.06 0.13 -4.42
N MET A 159 21.11 0.90 -4.96
CA MET A 159 21.23 2.37 -5.03
C MET A 159 21.30 3.03 -3.65
N ASN A 160 20.73 2.41 -2.62
CA ASN A 160 20.69 2.96 -1.28
C ASN A 160 21.81 2.46 -0.36
N LEU A 161 22.64 1.51 -0.80
CA LEU A 161 23.79 1.00 -0.02
C LEU A 161 24.68 2.10 0.60
N PRO A 162 24.96 3.25 -0.07
CA PRO A 162 25.76 4.30 0.55
C PRO A 162 25.18 4.83 1.86
N TYR A 163 23.86 4.83 2.05
CA TYR A 163 23.23 5.24 3.31
C TYR A 163 23.52 4.28 4.47
N LEU A 164 23.82 3.01 4.18
CA LEU A 164 24.22 2.01 5.18
C LEU A 164 25.59 2.34 5.80
N ILE A 165 26.47 2.99 5.02
CA ILE A 165 27.82 3.36 5.44
C ILE A 165 27.86 4.81 5.96
N ALA A 166 26.97 5.66 5.46
CA ALA A 166 26.86 7.08 5.83
C ALA A 166 26.06 7.33 7.12
N VAL A 167 25.93 6.31 7.99
CA VAL A 167 25.25 6.41 9.30
C VAL A 167 26.25 6.19 10.43
N GLN A 168 25.98 6.80 11.58
CA GLN A 168 26.77 6.64 12.80
C GLN A 168 25.88 6.60 14.04
N TYR A 169 26.31 5.81 15.01
CA TYR A 169 25.70 5.68 16.34
C TYR A 169 26.66 6.30 17.35
N ILE A 170 26.18 7.29 18.11
CA ILE A 170 26.97 8.08 19.04
C ILE A 170 26.34 7.97 20.42
N GLU A 171 27.11 7.57 21.43
CA GLU A 171 26.69 7.55 22.83
C GLU A 171 27.13 8.85 23.49
N LEU A 172 26.19 9.49 24.19
CA LEU A 172 26.36 10.76 24.86
C LEU A 172 25.87 10.63 26.30
N GLN A 173 26.40 11.48 27.17
CA GLN A 173 25.94 11.59 28.55
C GLN A 173 25.34 12.99 28.76
N ASN A 174 24.13 13.03 29.31
CA ASN A 174 23.50 14.28 29.69
C ASN A 174 24.31 14.91 30.83
N ARG A 175 24.84 16.12 30.61
CA ARG A 175 25.68 16.82 31.59
C ARG A 175 24.93 17.23 32.85
N VAL A 176 23.61 17.33 32.78
CA VAL A 176 22.74 17.78 33.88
C VAL A 176 22.22 16.59 34.67
N THR A 177 21.67 15.58 33.99
CA THR A 177 21.06 14.41 34.67
C THR A 177 22.05 13.27 34.91
N GLY A 178 23.20 13.27 34.23
CA GLY A 178 24.17 12.17 34.26
C GLY A 178 23.72 10.94 33.46
N GLU A 179 22.53 10.96 32.86
CA GLU A 179 21.97 9.83 32.12
C GLU A 179 22.59 9.68 30.73
N SER A 180 22.89 8.45 30.34
CA SER A 180 23.42 8.12 29.01
C SER A 180 22.29 7.97 28.00
N TYR A 181 22.45 8.57 26.81
CA TYR A 181 21.55 8.44 25.68
C TYR A 181 22.34 8.28 24.38
N ALA A 182 21.71 7.73 23.34
CA ALA A 182 22.34 7.54 22.05
C ALA A 182 21.66 8.38 20.97
N ILE A 183 22.44 8.81 19.97
CA ILE A 183 21.93 9.48 18.77
C ILE A 183 22.27 8.62 17.55
N CYS A 184 21.29 8.45 16.67
CA CYS A 184 21.49 7.88 15.34
C CYS A 184 21.45 9.00 14.31
N THR A 185 22.57 9.27 13.64
CA THR A 185 22.66 10.38 12.69
C THR A 185 23.52 10.05 11.48
N ARG A 186 23.46 10.92 10.47
CA ARG A 186 24.26 10.80 9.24
C ARG A 186 25.71 11.18 9.54
N ARG A 187 26.64 10.36 9.08
CA ARG A 187 28.07 10.67 9.08
C ARG A 187 28.43 11.45 7.83
N PHE A 188 29.29 12.45 7.97
CA PHE A 188 29.91 13.09 6.82
C PHE A 188 30.88 12.11 6.15
N LEU A 189 30.52 11.66 4.94
CA LEU A 189 31.30 10.68 4.18
C LEU A 189 31.82 11.30 2.89
N LYS A 190 33.13 11.49 2.83
CA LYS A 190 33.86 11.92 1.63
C LYS A 190 34.74 10.80 1.11
N ILE A 191 34.67 10.53 -0.19
CA ILE A 191 35.56 9.61 -0.90
C ILE A 191 36.21 10.41 -2.04
N GLN A 192 37.54 10.55 -2.04
CA GLN A 192 38.26 11.34 -3.06
C GLN A 192 37.65 12.74 -3.26
N ASP A 193 37.42 13.46 -2.15
CA ASP A 193 36.75 14.77 -2.08
C ASP A 193 35.27 14.85 -2.52
N ILE A 194 34.70 13.75 -3.01
CA ILE A 194 33.29 13.65 -3.37
C ILE A 194 32.46 13.37 -2.11
N ASP A 195 31.45 14.20 -1.87
CA ASP A 195 30.46 14.00 -0.82
C ASP A 195 29.45 12.92 -1.27
N VAL A 196 29.60 11.72 -0.72
CA VAL A 196 28.81 10.55 -1.09
C VAL A 196 27.33 10.77 -0.82
N LEU A 197 27.00 11.50 0.26
CA LEU A 197 25.62 11.76 0.65
C LEU A 197 24.92 12.71 -0.35
N LYS A 198 25.64 13.69 -0.88
CA LYS A 198 25.15 14.57 -1.97
C LYS A 198 24.85 13.79 -3.23
N VAL A 199 25.78 12.91 -3.63
CA VAL A 199 25.63 12.09 -4.85
C VAL A 199 24.42 11.17 -4.71
N VAL A 200 24.35 10.37 -3.65
CA VAL A 200 23.25 9.41 -3.47
C VAL A 200 21.90 10.12 -3.31
N THR A 201 21.85 11.28 -2.63
CA THR A 201 20.62 12.09 -2.51
C THR A 201 20.15 12.59 -3.88
N THR A 202 21.08 13.08 -4.70
CA THR A 202 20.77 13.59 -6.05
C THR A 202 20.29 12.47 -6.96
N MET A 203 20.97 11.32 -6.95
CA MET A 203 20.54 10.14 -7.69
C MET A 203 19.15 9.69 -7.27
N ASN A 204 18.86 9.72 -5.97
CA ASN A 204 17.53 9.39 -5.46
C ASN A 204 16.44 10.33 -5.96
N LEU A 205 16.67 11.65 -5.91
CA LEU A 205 15.75 12.64 -6.45
C LEU A 205 15.49 12.40 -7.95
N LEU A 206 16.53 12.17 -8.74
CA LEU A 206 16.38 11.99 -10.18
C LEU A 206 15.67 10.67 -10.53
N ILE A 207 16.16 9.56 -9.99
CA ILE A 207 15.74 8.21 -10.37
C ILE A 207 14.40 7.83 -9.75
N TRP A 208 14.15 8.19 -8.49
CA TRP A 208 12.97 7.72 -7.75
C TRP A 208 11.87 8.77 -7.61
N TYR A 209 12.10 10.00 -8.09
CA TYR A 209 11.07 11.04 -8.12
C TYR A 209 10.88 11.65 -9.51
N VAL A 210 11.92 12.25 -10.09
CA VAL A 210 11.79 12.97 -11.37
C VAL A 210 11.47 12.03 -12.53
N VAL A 211 12.24 10.96 -12.74
CA VAL A 211 12.00 9.99 -13.83
C VAL A 211 10.61 9.34 -13.72
N PRO A 212 10.18 8.82 -12.54
CA PRO A 212 8.82 8.36 -12.33
C PRO A 212 7.79 9.43 -12.71
N LEU A 213 7.94 10.67 -12.23
CA LEU A 213 6.98 11.73 -12.52
C LEU A 213 6.86 12.01 -14.02
N MET A 214 7.99 12.01 -14.75
CA MET A 214 8.00 12.20 -16.20
C MET A 214 7.32 11.06 -16.95
N ILE A 215 7.62 9.80 -16.61
CA ILE A 215 6.98 8.62 -17.20
C ILE A 215 5.47 8.69 -16.98
N LEU A 216 5.07 9.00 -15.74
CA LEU A 216 3.67 9.10 -15.36
C LEU A 216 2.97 10.22 -16.13
N LEU A 217 3.58 11.40 -16.22
CA LEU A 217 3.04 12.53 -16.97
C LEU A 217 2.76 12.16 -18.43
N VAL A 218 3.72 11.53 -19.12
CA VAL A 218 3.55 11.09 -20.53
C VAL A 218 2.42 10.08 -20.66
N ILE A 219 2.37 9.08 -19.77
CA ILE A 219 1.32 8.07 -19.74
C ILE A 219 -0.06 8.71 -19.61
N TYR A 220 -0.24 9.66 -18.69
CA TYR A 220 -1.56 10.27 -18.45
C TYR A 220 -1.99 11.27 -19.51
N ILE A 221 -1.06 12.04 -20.08
CA ILE A 221 -1.36 12.88 -21.24
C ILE A 221 -1.86 12.01 -22.39
N THR A 222 -1.18 10.88 -22.64
CA THR A 222 -1.58 9.93 -23.69
C THR A 222 -2.94 9.32 -23.41
N ILE A 223 -3.20 8.87 -22.17
CA ILE A 223 -4.49 8.31 -21.78
C ILE A 223 -5.61 9.35 -21.93
N GLY A 224 -5.36 10.59 -21.50
CA GLY A 224 -6.31 11.70 -21.64
C GLY A 224 -6.68 11.94 -23.10
N PHE A 225 -5.68 11.98 -23.97
CA PHE A 225 -5.88 12.15 -25.41
C PHE A 225 -6.67 11.00 -26.05
N VAL A 226 -6.35 9.75 -25.72
CA VAL A 226 -7.07 8.56 -26.21
C VAL A 226 -8.53 8.59 -25.76
N LEU A 227 -8.79 8.96 -24.49
CA LEU A 227 -10.15 9.04 -23.96
C LEU A 227 -10.98 10.15 -24.63
N MET A 228 -10.37 11.30 -24.95
CA MET A 228 -11.04 12.40 -25.65
C MET A 228 -11.45 11.98 -27.07
N ARG A 229 -10.54 11.35 -27.83
CA ARG A 229 -10.88 10.81 -29.16
C ARG A 229 -11.99 9.77 -29.13
N THR A 230 -11.95 8.86 -28.15
CA THR A 230 -13.00 7.84 -28.00
C THR A 230 -14.37 8.47 -27.73
N THR A 231 -14.43 9.57 -26.96
CA THR A 231 -15.68 10.30 -26.73
C THR A 231 -16.18 11.07 -27.94
N GLU A 232 -15.26 11.62 -28.75
CA GLU A 232 -15.61 12.30 -30.00
C GLU A 232 -16.19 11.30 -31.01
N ASP A 233 -15.52 10.18 -31.25
CA ASP A 233 -16.00 9.12 -32.15
C ASP A 233 -17.39 8.59 -31.74
N ASP A 234 -17.62 8.40 -30.43
CA ASP A 234 -18.92 7.98 -29.89
C ASP A 234 -20.00 9.07 -30.07
N SER A 235 -19.65 10.35 -29.93
CA SER A 235 -20.58 11.46 -30.11
C SER A 235 -20.99 11.66 -31.58
N VAL A 236 -20.04 11.46 -32.50
CA VAL A 236 -20.28 11.49 -33.95
C VAL A 236 -21.14 10.29 -34.37
N ALA A 237 -20.86 9.08 -33.86
CA ALA A 237 -21.68 7.90 -34.12
C ALA A 237 -23.13 8.06 -33.64
N ARG A 238 -23.36 8.68 -32.47
CA ARG A 238 -24.71 9.00 -31.95
C ARG A 238 -25.44 10.04 -32.79
N SER A 239 -24.73 11.06 -33.29
CA SER A 239 -25.30 12.09 -34.16
C SER A 239 -25.79 11.51 -35.50
N SER A 240 -25.04 10.55 -36.06
CA SER A 240 -25.42 9.84 -37.29
C SER A 240 -26.61 8.89 -37.09
N GLN A 241 -26.74 8.24 -35.92
CA GLN A 241 -27.84 7.31 -35.64
C GLN A 241 -29.18 8.03 -35.41
N ASN A 242 -29.16 9.22 -34.79
CA ASN A 242 -30.35 10.06 -34.59
C ASN A 242 -30.96 10.63 -35.88
N LYS A 243 -30.22 10.60 -37.01
CA LYS A 243 -30.78 10.98 -38.32
C LYS A 243 -31.56 9.86 -39.01
N SER A 244 -31.42 8.60 -38.58
CA SER A 244 -31.98 7.44 -39.29
C SER A 244 -33.22 6.80 -38.65
N VAL A 245 -33.61 7.16 -37.41
CA VAL A 245 -34.77 6.52 -36.74
C VAL A 245 -35.66 7.59 -36.10
N LYS A 246 -36.54 8.18 -36.90
CA LYS A 246 -37.78 8.80 -36.42
C LYS A 246 -38.91 7.76 -36.53
N SER A 247 -38.99 6.81 -35.60
CA SER A 247 -40.26 6.16 -35.28
C SER A 247 -40.21 5.40 -33.96
N SER A 248 -41.13 5.79 -33.07
CA SER A 248 -41.79 4.98 -32.03
C SER A 248 -41.07 4.67 -30.70
N ASN A 249 -41.60 5.36 -29.67
CA ASN A 249 -41.91 4.99 -28.28
C ASN A 249 -41.01 4.11 -27.39
N SER A 250 -40.77 4.69 -26.20
CA SER A 250 -40.63 4.12 -24.85
C SER A 250 -39.86 2.81 -24.67
N GLY A 251 -38.75 2.90 -23.97
CA GLY A 251 -38.12 1.75 -23.30
C GLY A 251 -36.70 2.08 -22.90
N THR A 252 -36.47 2.18 -21.59
CA THR A 252 -35.18 2.13 -20.89
C THR A 252 -33.94 2.17 -21.78
N SER A 253 -33.24 3.32 -21.79
CA SER A 253 -31.94 3.51 -22.46
C SER A 253 -30.89 2.54 -21.88
N ARG A 254 -30.90 1.30 -22.37
CA ARG A 254 -29.93 0.26 -22.03
C ARG A 254 -28.61 0.69 -22.68
N LYS A 255 -27.65 1.13 -21.86
CA LYS A 255 -26.32 1.52 -22.34
C LYS A 255 -25.74 0.35 -23.15
N LEU A 256 -25.29 0.63 -24.38
CA LEU A 256 -24.65 -0.37 -25.26
C LEU A 256 -23.48 -1.03 -24.51
N PRO A 257 -23.24 -2.36 -24.62
CA PRO A 257 -22.17 -3.06 -23.88
C PRO A 257 -20.76 -2.44 -24.05
N ARG A 258 -20.51 -1.80 -25.20
CA ARG A 258 -19.27 -1.06 -25.51
C ARG A 258 -19.09 0.18 -24.62
N LEU A 259 -20.18 0.92 -24.35
CA LEU A 259 -20.18 2.12 -23.52
C LEU A 259 -19.96 1.80 -22.03
N GLU A 260 -20.52 0.69 -21.53
CA GLU A 260 -20.27 0.25 -20.15
C GLU A 260 -18.81 -0.22 -19.95
N ALA A 261 -18.21 -0.85 -20.96
CA ALA A 261 -16.80 -1.23 -20.95
C ALA A 261 -15.86 -0.01 -20.98
N VAL A 262 -16.23 1.08 -21.67
CA VAL A 262 -15.46 2.34 -21.70
C VAL A 262 -15.60 3.11 -20.37
N ASP A 263 -16.81 3.19 -19.80
CA ASP A 263 -17.09 3.88 -18.54
C ASP A 263 -16.40 3.19 -17.34
N SER A 264 -16.33 1.85 -17.37
CA SER A 264 -15.58 1.05 -16.39
C SER A 264 -14.07 1.27 -16.48
N ARG A 265 -13.51 1.46 -17.69
CA ARG A 265 -12.09 1.78 -17.90
C ARG A 265 -11.75 3.19 -17.39
N LYS A 266 -12.61 4.18 -17.60
CA LYS A 266 -12.45 5.55 -17.09
C LYS A 266 -12.33 5.61 -15.57
N LYS A 267 -13.09 4.76 -14.84
CA LYS A 267 -13.01 4.66 -13.37
C LYS A 267 -11.66 4.13 -12.89
N VAL A 268 -11.13 3.09 -13.55
CA VAL A 268 -9.79 2.55 -13.24
C VAL A 268 -8.70 3.58 -13.53
N ILE A 269 -8.81 4.30 -14.64
CA ILE A 269 -7.87 5.38 -15.01
C ILE A 269 -7.89 6.52 -13.98
N ARG A 270 -9.08 6.97 -13.55
CA ARG A 270 -9.23 8.00 -12.51
C ARG A 270 -8.56 7.57 -11.20
N LEU A 271 -8.65 6.30 -10.83
CA LEU A 271 -7.95 5.77 -9.66
C LEU A 271 -6.42 5.88 -9.81
N VAL A 272 -5.84 5.49 -10.95
CA VAL A 272 -4.38 5.59 -11.12
C VAL A 272 -3.90 7.04 -11.16
N VAL A 273 -4.67 7.97 -11.76
CA VAL A 273 -4.37 9.41 -11.73
C VAL A 273 -4.30 9.93 -10.29
N VAL A 274 -5.26 9.56 -9.44
CA VAL A 274 -5.27 9.99 -8.03
C VAL A 274 -4.09 9.42 -7.25
N ILE A 275 -3.72 8.16 -7.48
CA ILE A 275 -2.53 7.55 -6.85
C ILE A 275 -1.26 8.32 -7.25
N VAL A 276 -1.17 8.73 -8.52
CA VAL A 276 0.01 9.42 -9.04
C VAL A 276 0.12 10.86 -8.55
N LEU A 277 -0.99 11.60 -8.53
CA LEU A 277 -1.01 12.92 -7.92
C LEU A 277 -0.68 12.85 -6.44
N SER A 278 -1.14 11.81 -5.74
CA SER A 278 -0.77 11.57 -4.34
C SER A 278 0.74 11.35 -4.20
N PHE A 279 1.35 10.48 -5.02
CA PHE A 279 2.80 10.29 -5.03
C PHE A 279 3.57 11.58 -5.31
N ALA A 280 3.17 12.35 -6.33
CA ALA A 280 3.85 13.57 -6.75
C ALA A 280 3.83 14.64 -5.65
N LEU A 281 2.68 14.83 -5.00
CA LEU A 281 2.48 15.87 -3.98
C LEU A 281 3.03 15.45 -2.61
N LEU A 282 2.79 14.22 -2.19
CA LEU A 282 3.16 13.75 -0.84
C LEU A 282 4.66 13.42 -0.71
N SER A 283 5.31 13.02 -1.80
CA SER A 283 6.75 12.72 -1.78
C SER A 283 7.63 13.96 -1.93
N LEU A 284 7.14 15.01 -2.59
CA LEU A 284 7.92 16.23 -2.91
C LEU A 284 8.58 16.87 -1.67
N PRO A 285 7.87 17.11 -0.55
CA PRO A 285 8.46 17.80 0.60
C PRO A 285 9.69 17.08 1.14
N ARG A 286 9.67 15.74 1.15
CA ARG A 286 10.80 14.92 1.62
C ARG A 286 12.02 15.03 0.72
N TYR A 287 11.83 14.95 -0.59
CA TYR A 287 12.94 15.08 -1.54
C TYR A 287 13.56 16.48 -1.53
N LEU A 288 12.74 17.52 -1.42
CA LEU A 288 13.20 18.91 -1.27
C LEU A 288 13.99 19.10 0.03
N TYR A 289 13.42 18.70 1.17
CA TYR A 289 14.09 18.82 2.47
C TYR A 289 15.37 18.00 2.53
N LEU A 290 15.39 16.78 1.98
CA LEU A 290 16.61 15.99 1.95
C LEU A 290 17.72 16.70 1.19
N SER A 291 17.41 17.17 -0.02
CA SER A 291 18.35 17.89 -0.87
C SER A 291 18.85 19.13 -0.16
N TRP A 292 17.96 19.96 0.38
CA TRP A 292 18.34 21.11 1.17
C TRP A 292 19.24 20.74 2.36
N SER A 293 18.89 19.68 3.12
CA SER A 293 19.63 19.26 4.31
C SER A 293 21.07 18.80 4.03
N VAL A 294 21.32 18.29 2.83
CA VAL A 294 22.64 17.76 2.42
C VAL A 294 23.46 18.82 1.67
N PHE A 295 22.80 19.72 0.93
CA PHE A 295 23.47 20.78 0.17
C PHE A 295 23.65 22.10 0.93
N ARG A 296 22.94 22.30 2.05
CA ARG A 296 23.08 23.52 2.88
C ARG A 296 24.53 23.78 3.30
N ALA A 297 24.92 25.06 3.27
CA ALA A 297 26.21 25.49 3.78
C ALA A 297 26.28 25.32 5.32
N LYS A 298 27.49 25.13 5.86
CA LYS A 298 27.73 25.03 7.32
C LYS A 298 27.28 26.29 8.08
N ASN A 299 27.26 27.44 7.41
CA ASN A 299 26.90 28.76 7.97
C ASN A 299 25.43 29.14 7.73
N ALA A 300 24.54 28.17 7.48
CA ALA A 300 23.12 28.44 7.27
C ALA A 300 22.48 29.16 8.50
N PRO A 301 21.47 30.02 8.30
CA PRO A 301 20.86 30.81 9.38
C PRO A 301 20.37 29.93 10.54
N ARG A 302 20.63 30.35 11.79
CA ARG A 302 20.28 29.58 13.01
C ARG A 302 18.78 29.26 13.11
N CYS A 303 17.88 30.18 12.74
CA CYS A 303 16.43 29.92 12.75
C CYS A 303 16.00 28.75 11.85
N LEU A 304 16.74 28.47 10.78
CA LEU A 304 16.44 27.37 9.87
C LEU A 304 16.80 26.01 10.49
N ASN A 305 17.66 25.97 11.52
CA ASN A 305 17.91 24.79 12.34
C ASN A 305 16.79 24.55 13.34
N CYS A 306 16.28 25.61 13.98
CA CYS A 306 15.13 25.53 14.89
C CYS A 306 13.90 24.93 14.20
N LEU A 307 13.58 25.41 12.99
CA LEU A 307 12.46 24.88 12.21
C LEU A 307 12.73 23.48 11.63
N ALA A 308 13.99 23.08 11.46
CA ALA A 308 14.34 21.75 10.95
C ALA A 308 13.84 20.63 11.89
N VAL A 309 13.76 20.90 13.18
CA VAL A 309 13.21 19.97 14.18
C VAL A 309 11.74 19.63 13.90
N LEU A 310 10.97 20.58 13.33
CA LEU A 310 9.57 20.34 12.90
C LEU A 310 9.46 19.87 11.46
N ILE A 311 10.25 20.44 10.54
CA ILE A 311 10.19 20.11 9.11
C ILE A 311 10.61 18.66 8.87
N GLN A 312 11.59 18.15 9.62
CA GLN A 312 12.05 16.78 9.44
C GLN A 312 10.96 15.73 9.69
N PRO A 313 10.32 15.66 10.88
CA PRO A 313 9.24 14.70 11.10
C PRO A 313 8.04 14.96 10.20
N LEU A 314 7.75 16.22 9.83
CA LEU A 314 6.65 16.55 8.92
C LEU A 314 6.90 16.04 7.49
N THR A 315 8.11 16.20 6.96
CA THR A 315 8.44 15.74 5.60
C THR A 315 8.51 14.22 5.51
N PHE A 316 8.97 13.54 6.57
CA PHE A 316 8.82 12.09 6.70
C PHE A 316 7.36 11.65 6.74
N LEU A 317 6.54 12.31 7.57
CA LEU A 317 5.11 12.05 7.64
C LEU A 317 4.45 12.21 6.26
N SER A 318 4.74 13.28 5.54
CA SER A 318 4.26 13.50 4.17
C SER A 318 4.59 12.32 3.25
N LEU A 319 5.84 11.83 3.27
CA LEU A 319 6.25 10.66 2.49
C LEU A 319 5.46 9.40 2.91
N PHE A 320 5.26 9.18 4.20
CA PHE A 320 4.58 7.98 4.71
C PHE A 320 3.07 7.97 4.46
N VAL A 321 2.43 9.15 4.45
CA VAL A 321 1.01 9.28 4.09
C VAL A 321 0.77 8.70 2.69
N ASN A 322 1.73 8.82 1.77
CA ASN A 322 1.62 8.23 0.43
C ASN A 322 1.37 6.70 0.47
N SER A 323 2.03 6.00 1.39
CA SER A 323 1.83 4.55 1.60
C SER A 323 0.52 4.22 2.32
N GLY A 324 0.02 5.11 3.19
CA GLY A 324 -1.23 4.92 3.94
C GLY A 324 -2.49 5.24 3.15
N VAL A 325 -2.39 6.13 2.16
CA VAL A 325 -3.51 6.54 1.29
C VAL A 325 -3.86 5.46 0.25
N ASN A 326 -2.90 4.65 -0.17
CA ASN A 326 -3.09 3.60 -1.17
C ASN A 326 -4.30 2.67 -0.88
N PRO A 327 -4.39 2.00 0.30
CA PRO A 327 -5.57 1.22 0.68
C PRO A 327 -6.91 1.97 0.64
N ILE A 328 -6.90 3.24 1.05
CA ILE A 328 -8.09 4.10 1.05
C ILE A 328 -8.55 4.31 -0.40
N LEU A 329 -7.64 4.66 -1.29
CA LEU A 329 -7.94 4.84 -2.70
C LEU A 329 -8.52 3.56 -3.32
N TYR A 330 -7.97 2.38 -3.02
CA TYR A 330 -8.54 1.12 -3.50
C TYR A 330 -9.93 0.84 -2.92
N ALA A 331 -10.14 1.07 -1.62
CA ALA A 331 -11.41 0.85 -0.97
C ALA A 331 -12.53 1.74 -1.54
N PHE A 332 -12.25 3.00 -1.87
CA PHE A 332 -13.27 3.93 -2.40
C PHE A 332 -13.45 3.80 -3.92
N LEU A 333 -12.38 3.59 -4.67
CA LEU A 333 -12.41 3.71 -6.13
C LEU A 333 -12.48 2.34 -6.85
N SER A 334 -12.12 1.22 -6.21
CA SER A 334 -12.20 -0.11 -6.82
C SER A 334 -13.45 -0.88 -6.39
N GLN A 335 -14.46 -0.91 -7.26
CA GLN A 335 -15.68 -1.69 -7.04
C GLN A 335 -15.40 -3.20 -6.87
N ARG A 336 -14.44 -3.75 -7.63
CA ARG A 336 -14.04 -5.16 -7.51
C ARG A 336 -13.44 -5.47 -6.15
N PHE A 337 -12.63 -4.55 -5.62
CA PHE A 337 -12.02 -4.71 -4.30
C PHE A 337 -13.06 -4.65 -3.18
N ARG A 338 -14.02 -3.71 -3.26
CA ARG A 338 -15.17 -3.66 -2.32
C ARG A 338 -16.00 -4.95 -2.35
N SER A 339 -16.30 -5.47 -3.53
CA SER A 339 -17.04 -6.73 -3.67
C SER A 339 -16.26 -7.92 -3.09
N ALA A 340 -14.94 -7.99 -3.30
CA ALA A 340 -14.11 -9.05 -2.72
C ALA A 340 -14.07 -8.99 -1.18
N ILE A 341 -13.95 -7.78 -0.60
CA ILE A 341 -14.04 -7.57 0.86
C ILE A 341 -15.40 -8.01 1.38
N ALA A 342 -16.49 -7.58 0.75
CA ALA A 342 -17.85 -7.98 1.15
C ALA A 342 -18.03 -9.51 1.08
N ASN A 343 -17.53 -10.14 0.02
CA ASN A 343 -17.57 -11.59 -0.15
C ASN A 343 -16.73 -12.33 0.89
N MET A 344 -15.60 -11.79 1.34
CA MET A 344 -14.85 -12.36 2.46
C MET A 344 -15.67 -12.36 3.76
N PHE A 345 -16.34 -11.26 4.09
CA PHE A 345 -17.17 -11.15 5.29
C PHE A 345 -18.48 -11.96 5.20
N LEU A 346 -19.07 -12.07 4.00
CA LEU A 346 -20.28 -12.88 3.76
C LEU A 346 -19.96 -14.37 3.69
N CYS A 347 -18.87 -14.77 3.04
CA CYS A 347 -18.45 -16.17 2.91
C CYS A 347 -17.90 -16.70 4.24
N SER A 348 -17.31 -15.88 5.11
CA SER A 348 -16.97 -16.26 6.48
C SER A 348 -18.21 -16.48 7.35
N LYS A 349 -19.26 -15.65 7.21
CA LYS A 349 -20.57 -15.87 7.85
C LYS A 349 -21.27 -17.12 7.33
N ALA A 350 -21.26 -17.36 6.01
CA ALA A 350 -21.81 -18.56 5.39
C ALA A 350 -21.05 -19.81 5.84
N LYS A 351 -19.72 -19.84 5.75
CA LYS A 351 -18.88 -20.95 6.26
C LYS A 351 -19.09 -21.19 7.76
N ARG A 352 -19.29 -20.14 8.56
CA ARG A 352 -19.62 -20.27 9.99
C ARG A 352 -21.00 -20.90 10.21
N LYS A 353 -22.03 -20.47 9.49
CA LYS A 353 -23.37 -21.08 9.53
C LYS A 353 -23.33 -22.54 9.11
N THR A 354 -22.66 -22.84 8.00
CA THR A 354 -22.50 -24.19 7.49
C THR A 354 -21.71 -25.10 8.45
N ARG A 355 -20.66 -24.58 9.09
CA ARG A 355 -19.90 -25.33 10.11
C ARG A 355 -20.71 -25.56 11.39
N LEU A 356 -21.60 -24.64 11.76
CA LEU A 356 -22.55 -24.82 12.87
C LEU A 356 -23.63 -25.84 12.51
N TYR A 357 -24.15 -25.80 11.29
CA TYR A 357 -25.13 -26.77 10.77
C TYR A 357 -24.54 -28.19 10.71
N LEU A 358 -23.32 -28.35 10.19
CA LEU A 358 -22.61 -29.64 10.21
C LEU A 358 -22.28 -30.13 11.63
N LYS A 359 -22.13 -29.24 12.62
CA LYS A 359 -22.01 -29.64 14.04
C LYS A 359 -23.34 -30.12 14.62
N GLN A 360 -24.46 -29.54 14.21
CA GLN A 360 -25.80 -29.97 14.61
C GLN A 360 -26.21 -31.31 13.96
N LEU A 361 -25.74 -31.56 12.73
CA LEU A 361 -25.94 -32.82 12.01
C LEU A 361 -25.03 -33.97 12.47
N ARG A 362 -24.11 -33.75 13.41
CA ARG A 362 -23.25 -34.83 13.92
C ARG A 362 -24.15 -35.87 14.62
N PRO A 363 -24.20 -37.12 14.15
CA PRO A 363 -25.00 -38.14 14.79
C PRO A 363 -24.50 -38.37 16.23
N PRO A 364 -25.38 -38.73 17.17
CA PRO A 364 -24.94 -39.20 18.48
C PRO A 364 -23.95 -40.34 18.26
N THR A 365 -22.89 -40.39 19.06
CA THR A 365 -21.73 -41.30 18.93
C THR A 365 -22.04 -42.81 19.04
N GLN A 366 -23.29 -43.23 18.84
CA GLN A 366 -23.77 -44.61 18.89
C GLN A 366 -24.86 -44.95 17.85
N SER A 367 -25.03 -44.18 16.76
CA SER A 367 -25.94 -44.62 15.68
C SER A 367 -25.27 -45.66 14.78
N THR A 368 -25.73 -46.92 14.85
CA THR A 368 -25.32 -48.02 13.95
C THR A 368 -25.98 -47.97 12.57
N ASP A 369 -26.74 -46.92 12.27
CA ASP A 369 -27.43 -46.79 10.99
C ASP A 369 -26.47 -46.32 9.87
N PRO A 370 -26.12 -47.21 8.91
CA PRO A 370 -25.22 -46.88 7.82
C PRO A 370 -25.83 -45.82 6.88
N MET A 371 -27.15 -45.72 6.80
CA MET A 371 -27.84 -44.82 5.86
C MET A 371 -27.71 -43.36 6.31
N ALA A 372 -27.83 -43.08 7.62
CA ALA A 372 -27.62 -41.76 8.21
C ALA A 372 -26.16 -41.28 8.06
N THR A 373 -25.20 -42.21 8.11
CA THR A 373 -23.77 -41.90 7.95
C THR A 373 -23.42 -41.53 6.51
N VAL A 374 -24.04 -42.20 5.53
CA VAL A 374 -23.90 -41.90 4.09
C VAL A 374 -24.54 -40.55 3.77
N GLU A 375 -25.72 -40.26 4.32
CA GLU A 375 -26.40 -38.98 4.10
C GLU A 375 -25.61 -37.79 4.67
N TYR A 376 -25.06 -37.92 5.88
CA TYR A 376 -24.14 -36.93 6.45
C TYR A 376 -22.89 -36.74 5.56
N SER A 377 -22.32 -37.82 5.04
CA SER A 377 -21.14 -37.78 4.19
C SER A 377 -21.41 -37.08 2.86
N ASN A 378 -22.56 -37.35 2.23
CA ASN A 378 -22.98 -36.70 0.99
C ASN A 378 -23.27 -35.21 1.20
N VAL A 379 -23.99 -34.85 2.26
CA VAL A 379 -24.25 -33.44 2.60
C VAL A 379 -22.93 -32.72 2.92
N ALA A 380 -22.04 -33.34 3.69
CA ALA A 380 -20.72 -32.76 3.99
C ALA A 380 -19.83 -32.61 2.75
N TYR A 381 -19.94 -33.53 1.77
CA TYR A 381 -19.21 -33.50 0.51
C TYR A 381 -19.64 -32.32 -0.37
N HIS A 382 -20.94 -32.19 -0.66
CA HIS A 382 -21.46 -31.09 -1.50
C HIS A 382 -21.25 -29.72 -0.86
N VAL A 383 -21.43 -29.64 0.46
CA VAL A 383 -21.12 -28.45 1.25
C VAL A 383 -19.64 -28.06 1.15
N ARG A 384 -18.71 -29.02 1.17
CA ARG A 384 -17.27 -28.77 1.08
C ARG A 384 -16.84 -28.34 -0.33
N ASN A 385 -17.56 -28.79 -1.36
CA ASN A 385 -17.29 -28.49 -2.76
C ASN A 385 -18.02 -27.24 -3.29
N LYS A 386 -18.79 -26.53 -2.44
CA LYS A 386 -19.60 -25.36 -2.82
C LYS A 386 -20.60 -25.65 -3.95
N GLU A 387 -21.04 -26.89 -4.07
CA GLU A 387 -22.16 -27.24 -4.95
C GLU A 387 -23.45 -26.93 -4.19
N GLU A 388 -24.38 -26.28 -4.89
CA GLU A 388 -25.68 -25.90 -4.34
C GLU A 388 -26.50 -27.19 -4.12
N TYR A 389 -26.44 -27.76 -2.92
CA TYR A 389 -27.26 -28.92 -2.57
C TYR A 389 -28.71 -28.44 -2.37
N PRO A 390 -29.67 -28.87 -3.19
CA PRO A 390 -31.03 -28.36 -3.13
C PRO A 390 -31.70 -28.79 -1.81
N MET A 391 -31.89 -27.82 -0.91
CA MET A 391 -32.58 -27.96 0.39
C MET A 391 -34.02 -28.49 0.27
N SER A 392 -34.61 -28.48 -0.93
CA SER A 392 -35.96 -28.98 -1.19
C SER A 392 -36.08 -30.52 -1.18
N GLN A 393 -34.97 -31.27 -1.24
CA GLN A 393 -35.01 -32.74 -1.27
C GLN A 393 -34.94 -33.43 0.10
N ILE A 394 -34.58 -32.69 1.16
CA ILE A 394 -34.38 -33.27 2.51
C ILE A 394 -35.68 -33.23 3.32
N SER A 395 -36.50 -32.20 3.13
CA SER A 395 -37.80 -32.04 3.82
C SER A 395 -38.82 -33.13 3.51
N SER A 396 -38.70 -33.84 2.38
CA SER A 396 -39.70 -34.82 1.95
C SER A 396 -39.45 -36.23 2.48
N ARG A 397 -38.25 -36.54 3.01
CA ARG A 397 -37.93 -37.89 3.53
C ARG A 397 -37.97 -38.00 5.06
N SER A 398 -37.72 -36.93 5.80
CA SER A 398 -37.85 -36.94 7.27
C SER A 398 -39.31 -36.98 7.75
N ALA A 399 -40.28 -36.73 6.88
CA ALA A 399 -41.71 -36.80 7.19
C ALA A 399 -42.31 -38.21 7.01
N GLN A 400 -41.61 -39.14 6.34
CA GLN A 400 -42.13 -40.48 6.02
C GLN A 400 -41.73 -41.58 7.02
N SER A 401 -40.97 -41.25 8.07
CA SER A 401 -40.53 -42.20 9.11
C SER A 401 -41.07 -41.80 10.49
N ARG A 402 -42.39 -41.64 10.62
CA ARG A 402 -43.08 -41.80 11.91
C ARG A 402 -43.67 -43.21 11.96
N PRO A 403 -43.24 -44.09 12.88
CA PRO A 403 -43.94 -45.34 13.12
C PRO A 403 -45.31 -45.03 13.75
N LEU A 404 -46.36 -45.63 13.19
CA LEU A 404 -47.66 -45.77 13.83
C LEU A 404 -47.49 -46.56 15.14
N LEU A 405 -47.80 -45.94 16.27
CA LEU A 405 -48.16 -46.63 17.50
C LEU A 405 -49.57 -47.21 17.31
N ILE A 406 -49.71 -48.54 17.40
CA ILE A 406 -50.99 -49.22 17.62
C ILE A 406 -50.83 -50.02 18.92
N ASP A 407 -51.86 -49.90 19.75
CA ASP A 407 -52.04 -50.46 21.10
C ASP A 407 -51.70 -51.95 21.25
N GLN A 408 -51.03 -52.28 22.36
CA GLN A 408 -51.49 -53.24 23.38
C GLN A 408 -50.66 -53.10 24.67
#